data_AF-A0A150WVH8-F1
#
_entry.id   AF-A0A150WVH8-F1
#
_cell.length_a   1.000
_cell.length_b   1.000
_cell.length_c   1.000
_cell.angle_alpha   90.00
_cell.angle_beta   90.00
_cell.angle_gamma   90.00
#
_symmetry.space_group_name_H-M   'P 1'
#
loop_
_entity.id
_entity.type
_entity.pdbx_description
1 polymer ?
#
loop_
_entity_poly.entity_id
_entity_poly.type
_entity_poly.pdbx_seq_one_letter_code
_entity_poly.pdbx_strand_id
1 'polypeptide(L)'
;MLRAGRFRHRLLDDTFLKTQGPVASECLQPFLSLWQQKRLSDVEIVAVYIFIFAFLRRPKDFLGGVHNEFPLSPSAESSLRSETFLEILRRVLPTELKDAKSLRRFENTNFFVDQFCSLSWRSIPLAVPKSIIRWRDQVYPLELLVTLPLPEEVLAMQAQGRRCISMLIEKEQILNFVEEGRDVLGFIVHDLIHADHFFADPEKARAQIEFCKRLRVIASFSSIQQMLEKDDSFRREFHYLMSDMNSVPLHLLKTLKAILLGFYKRQLHLEMADSLPPAVEDSFTHFFKDILAPWNFSEQQLIAAQRLNTAQYKGREDGELLHQALSTNFHDETANLC
;
A
#
# COMPACT_ATOMS: atom_id res chain seq x y z
N MET A 1 -21.38 20.74 -3.27
CA MET A 1 -19.94 20.47 -3.19
C MET A 1 -19.69 19.38 -2.17
N LEU A 2 -19.37 18.16 -2.61
CA LEU A 2 -18.89 17.11 -1.72
C LEU A 2 -17.52 17.56 -1.21
N ARG A 3 -17.38 17.79 0.10
CA ARG A 3 -16.05 17.97 0.70
C ARG A 3 -15.31 16.64 0.50
N ALA A 4 -14.21 16.64 -0.23
CA ALA A 4 -13.28 15.52 -0.26
C ALA A 4 -12.93 15.16 1.19
N GLY A 5 -13.47 14.05 1.68
CA GLY A 5 -13.26 13.61 3.04
C GLY A 5 -11.79 13.25 3.19
N ARG A 6 -11.02 14.03 3.95
CA ARG A 6 -9.73 13.55 4.44
C ARG A 6 -10.02 12.33 5.31
N PHE A 7 -9.43 11.18 4.97
CA PHE A 7 -9.40 10.04 5.87
C PHE A 7 -8.83 10.53 7.20
N ARG A 8 -9.65 10.58 8.24
CA ARG A 8 -9.13 10.79 9.59
C ARG A 8 -8.72 9.42 10.07
N HIS A 9 -7.42 9.21 10.26
CA HIS A 9 -6.85 8.13 11.07
C HIS A 9 -7.40 8.26 12.48
N ARG A 10 -8.67 7.89 12.66
CA ARG A 10 -9.29 7.83 13.95
C ARG A 10 -9.24 6.37 14.31
N LEU A 11 -8.19 6.02 15.05
CA LEU A 11 -8.23 4.84 15.90
C LEU A 11 -9.58 4.86 16.61
N LEU A 12 -10.32 3.78 16.45
CA LEU A 12 -11.47 3.57 17.30
C LEU A 12 -10.94 3.34 18.71
N ASP A 13 -11.77 3.63 19.71
CA ASP A 13 -11.48 3.23 21.07
C ASP A 13 -11.23 1.70 21.10
N ASP A 14 -10.28 1.22 21.89
CA ASP A 14 -9.92 -0.19 22.01
C ASP A 14 -11.14 -1.05 22.38
N THR A 15 -12.13 -0.44 23.03
CA THR A 15 -13.42 -1.04 23.35
C THR A 15 -14.24 -1.41 22.10
N PHE A 16 -14.10 -0.67 21.00
CA PHE A 16 -14.80 -0.96 19.75
C PHE A 16 -14.34 -2.27 19.12
N LEU A 17 -13.02 -2.47 18.98
CA LEU A 17 -12.49 -3.68 18.35
C LEU A 17 -12.92 -4.93 19.12
N LYS A 18 -12.88 -4.86 20.46
CA LYS A 18 -13.30 -5.96 21.33
C LYS A 18 -14.80 -6.26 21.26
N THR A 19 -15.65 -5.24 21.05
CA THR A 19 -17.12 -5.40 21.04
C THR A 19 -17.68 -5.72 19.66
N GLN A 20 -17.19 -5.03 18.62
CA GLN A 20 -17.69 -5.17 17.25
C GLN A 20 -16.87 -6.15 16.41
N GLY A 21 -15.63 -6.44 16.79
CA GLY A 21 -14.79 -7.43 16.10
C GLY A 21 -15.39 -8.83 16.05
N PRO A 22 -15.99 -9.38 17.13
CA PRO A 22 -16.67 -10.68 17.07
C PRO A 22 -17.86 -10.67 16.09
N VAL A 23 -18.66 -9.60 16.13
CA VAL A 23 -19.82 -9.41 15.24
C VAL A 23 -19.36 -9.28 13.79
N ALA A 24 -18.30 -8.52 13.53
CA ALA A 24 -17.72 -8.36 12.19
C ALA A 24 -17.21 -9.70 11.65
N SER A 25 -16.49 -10.47 12.48
CA SER A 25 -15.99 -11.79 12.11
C SER A 25 -17.14 -12.73 11.75
N GLU A 26 -18.21 -12.79 12.57
CA GLU A 26 -19.41 -13.59 12.31
C GLU A 26 -20.13 -13.14 11.02
N CYS A 27 -20.31 -11.84 10.83
CA CYS A 27 -20.93 -11.29 9.63
C CYS A 27 -20.15 -11.58 8.35
N LEU A 28 -18.83 -11.72 8.44
CA LEU A 28 -17.94 -11.96 7.31
C LEU A 28 -17.91 -13.44 6.89
N GLN A 29 -18.15 -14.39 7.81
CA GLN A 29 -18.03 -15.83 7.55
C GLN A 29 -18.81 -16.34 6.33
N PRO A 30 -20.10 -16.00 6.11
CA PRO A 30 -20.83 -16.46 4.94
C PRO A 30 -20.17 -16.02 3.63
N PHE A 31 -19.60 -14.82 3.60
CA PHE A 31 -18.95 -14.27 2.42
C PHE A 31 -17.56 -14.86 2.20
N LEU A 32 -16.81 -15.15 3.26
CA LEU A 32 -15.54 -15.89 3.15
C LEU A 32 -15.79 -17.29 2.59
N SER A 33 -16.85 -17.97 3.03
CA SER A 33 -17.22 -19.27 2.48
C SER A 33 -17.54 -19.18 0.98
N LEU A 34 -18.24 -18.14 0.53
CA LEU A 34 -18.54 -17.93 -0.89
C LEU A 34 -17.27 -17.59 -1.70
N TRP A 35 -16.39 -16.77 -1.14
CA TRP A 35 -15.11 -16.40 -1.75
C TRP A 35 -14.17 -17.61 -1.89
N GLN A 36 -14.02 -18.43 -0.84
CA GLN A 36 -13.25 -19.68 -0.88
C GLN A 36 -13.81 -20.68 -1.91
N GLN A 37 -15.12 -20.68 -2.13
CA GLN A 37 -15.79 -21.46 -3.18
C GLN A 37 -15.69 -20.83 -4.58
N LYS A 38 -14.95 -19.71 -4.72
CA LYS A 38 -14.82 -18.92 -5.97
C LYS A 38 -16.15 -18.42 -6.53
N ARG A 39 -17.15 -18.23 -5.65
CA ARG A 39 -18.45 -17.63 -5.99
C ARG A 39 -18.47 -16.12 -5.78
N LEU A 40 -17.48 -15.59 -5.09
CA LEU A 40 -17.15 -14.16 -5.04
C LEU A 40 -15.73 -13.97 -5.56
N SER A 41 -15.53 -12.89 -6.28
CA SER A 41 -14.21 -12.38 -6.67
C SER A 41 -13.53 -11.67 -5.49
N ASP A 42 -12.22 -11.44 -5.63
CA ASP A 42 -11.42 -10.67 -4.66
C ASP A 42 -11.95 -9.25 -4.46
N VAL A 43 -12.39 -8.61 -5.55
CA VAL A 43 -13.00 -7.27 -5.50
C VAL A 43 -14.29 -7.27 -4.67
N GLU A 44 -15.14 -8.28 -4.87
CA GLU A 44 -16.40 -8.39 -4.14
C GLU A 44 -16.18 -8.63 -2.66
N ILE A 45 -15.29 -9.56 -2.28
CA ILE A 45 -15.03 -9.83 -0.85
C ILE A 45 -14.40 -8.60 -0.16
N VAL A 46 -13.54 -7.85 -0.83
CA VAL A 46 -12.97 -6.60 -0.30
C VAL A 46 -14.05 -5.52 -0.12
N ALA A 47 -14.95 -5.35 -1.09
CA ALA A 47 -16.06 -4.42 -0.95
C ALA A 47 -17.01 -4.82 0.19
N VAL A 48 -17.29 -6.12 0.35
CA VAL A 48 -18.08 -6.66 1.47
C VAL A 48 -17.38 -6.39 2.80
N TYR A 49 -16.08 -6.66 2.87
CA TYR A 49 -15.26 -6.44 4.06
C TYR A 49 -15.36 -4.98 4.51
N ILE A 50 -15.09 -4.04 3.59
CA ILE A 50 -15.16 -2.61 3.86
C ILE A 50 -16.58 -2.21 4.28
N PHE A 51 -17.60 -2.73 3.62
CA PHE A 51 -19.01 -2.49 3.98
C PHE A 51 -19.28 -2.87 5.43
N ILE A 52 -18.99 -4.11 5.82
CA ILE A 52 -19.32 -4.66 7.14
C ILE A 52 -18.67 -3.80 8.23
N PHE A 53 -17.36 -3.54 8.12
CA PHE A 53 -16.66 -2.75 9.13
C PHE A 53 -17.11 -1.29 9.16
N ALA A 54 -17.39 -0.67 8.01
CA ALA A 54 -17.90 0.70 7.97
C ALA A 54 -19.31 0.81 8.56
N PHE A 55 -20.18 -0.16 8.27
CA PHE A 55 -21.54 -0.23 8.79
C PHE A 55 -21.55 -0.41 10.31
N LEU A 56 -20.80 -1.39 10.84
CA LEU A 56 -20.76 -1.66 12.28
C LEU A 56 -20.18 -0.47 13.08
N ARG A 57 -19.27 0.31 12.49
CA ARG A 57 -18.78 1.57 13.09
C ARG A 57 -19.86 2.64 13.19
N ARG A 58 -20.75 2.69 12.21
CA ARG A 58 -21.69 3.81 12.00
C ARG A 58 -23.01 3.32 11.40
N PRO A 59 -23.79 2.53 12.13
CA PRO A 59 -24.96 1.84 11.57
C PRO A 59 -26.08 2.79 11.13
N LYS A 60 -26.00 4.08 11.46
CA LYS A 60 -26.99 5.10 11.09
C LYS A 60 -26.55 6.01 9.93
N ASP A 61 -25.24 6.21 9.74
CA ASP A 61 -24.72 7.30 8.89
C ASP A 61 -23.34 7.02 8.26
N PHE A 62 -23.04 5.76 7.95
CA PHE A 62 -21.80 5.36 7.26
C PHE A 62 -21.78 5.76 5.76
N LEU A 63 -22.95 5.98 5.15
CA LEU A 63 -23.10 6.37 3.75
C LEU A 63 -23.34 7.87 3.59
N GLY A 64 -22.81 8.43 2.52
CA GLY A 64 -23.14 9.75 1.97
C GLY A 64 -24.07 9.65 0.76
N GLY A 65 -24.04 10.68 -0.08
CA GLY A 65 -24.83 10.73 -1.32
C GLY A 65 -24.19 9.95 -2.47
N VAL A 66 -24.95 9.76 -3.55
CA VAL A 66 -24.44 9.25 -4.83
C VAL A 66 -23.41 10.24 -5.40
N HIS A 67 -22.36 9.72 -6.01
CA HIS A 67 -21.38 10.51 -6.75
C HIS A 67 -21.13 9.90 -8.14
N ASN A 68 -20.71 10.73 -9.09
CA ASN A 68 -20.45 10.32 -10.48
C ASN A 68 -19.00 10.63 -10.88
N GLU A 69 -18.05 10.55 -9.94
CA GLU A 69 -16.66 10.98 -10.20
C GLU A 69 -15.91 10.11 -11.21
N PHE A 70 -16.32 8.84 -11.37
CA PHE A 70 -15.67 7.92 -12.29
C PHE A 70 -16.70 7.02 -12.98
N PRO A 71 -16.49 6.70 -14.27
CA PRO A 71 -17.39 5.84 -15.02
C PRO A 71 -17.35 4.42 -14.47
N LEU A 72 -18.52 3.80 -14.34
CA LEU A 72 -18.68 2.41 -13.97
C LEU A 72 -18.81 1.57 -15.24
N SER A 73 -17.83 0.71 -15.49
CA SER A 73 -17.99 -0.37 -16.46
C SER A 73 -19.08 -1.34 -15.95
N PRO A 74 -19.93 -1.90 -16.83
CA PRO A 74 -20.95 -2.85 -16.40
C PRO A 74 -20.32 -4.08 -15.72
N SER A 75 -20.83 -4.48 -14.57
CA SER A 75 -20.41 -5.73 -13.93
C SER A 75 -20.88 -6.96 -14.73
N ALA A 76 -20.14 -8.07 -14.62
CA ALA A 76 -20.52 -9.34 -15.25
C ALA A 76 -21.84 -9.87 -14.67
N GLU A 77 -22.64 -10.58 -15.47
CA GLU A 77 -23.95 -11.10 -15.04
C GLU A 77 -23.88 -12.02 -13.81
N SER A 78 -22.75 -12.70 -13.61
CA SER A 78 -22.49 -13.57 -12.46
C SER A 78 -22.13 -12.84 -11.17
N SER A 79 -21.99 -11.51 -11.19
CA SER A 79 -21.56 -10.73 -10.02
C SER A 79 -22.65 -10.67 -8.94
N LEU A 80 -22.24 -10.53 -7.69
CA LEU A 80 -23.11 -10.43 -6.52
C LEU A 80 -24.08 -9.26 -6.67
N ARG A 81 -25.38 -9.53 -6.53
CA ARG A 81 -26.43 -8.49 -6.49
C ARG A 81 -26.57 -7.89 -5.09
N SER A 82 -26.93 -6.61 -5.03
CA SER A 82 -27.09 -5.87 -3.77
C SER A 82 -28.16 -6.49 -2.85
N GLU A 83 -29.28 -6.93 -3.42
CA GLU A 83 -30.34 -7.64 -2.67
C GLU A 83 -29.86 -8.96 -2.06
N THR A 84 -29.09 -9.76 -2.83
CA THR A 84 -28.54 -11.04 -2.36
C THR A 84 -27.51 -10.82 -1.28
N PHE A 85 -26.63 -9.82 -1.45
CA PHE A 85 -25.69 -9.38 -0.43
C PHE A 85 -26.42 -9.04 0.89
N LEU A 86 -27.45 -8.19 0.82
CA LEU A 86 -28.22 -7.80 1.99
C LEU A 86 -28.95 -8.96 2.65
N GLU A 87 -29.51 -9.88 1.87
CA GLU A 87 -30.18 -11.07 2.38
C GLU A 87 -29.22 -11.92 3.21
N ILE A 88 -28.02 -12.19 2.69
CA ILE A 88 -26.98 -12.94 3.40
C ILE A 88 -26.58 -12.20 4.67
N LEU A 89 -26.30 -10.90 4.58
CA LEU A 89 -25.87 -10.09 5.72
C LEU A 89 -26.94 -10.06 6.84
N ARG A 90 -28.22 -9.89 6.49
CA ARG A 90 -29.33 -9.85 7.47
C ARG A 90 -29.53 -11.15 8.25
N ARG A 91 -29.09 -12.29 7.72
CA ARG A 91 -29.17 -13.58 8.42
C ARG A 91 -28.21 -13.63 9.62
N VAL A 92 -27.07 -12.95 9.51
CA VAL A 92 -25.99 -12.96 10.51
C VAL A 92 -25.87 -11.68 11.32
N LEU A 93 -26.49 -10.58 10.88
CA LEU A 93 -26.51 -9.33 11.65
C LEU A 93 -27.26 -9.49 13.00
N PRO A 94 -26.83 -8.76 14.05
CA PRO A 94 -27.62 -8.58 15.27
C PRO A 94 -29.02 -8.06 14.96
N THR A 95 -30.03 -8.53 15.70
CA THR A 95 -31.45 -8.24 15.45
C THR A 95 -31.73 -6.74 15.34
N GLU A 96 -31.13 -5.92 16.19
CA GLU A 96 -31.27 -4.47 16.22
C GLU A 96 -30.67 -3.75 15.01
N LEU A 97 -29.83 -4.41 14.21
CA LEU A 97 -29.18 -3.85 13.03
C LEU A 97 -29.80 -4.30 11.70
N LYS A 98 -30.63 -5.35 11.69
CA LYS A 98 -31.19 -5.94 10.45
C LYS A 98 -32.02 -4.96 9.62
N ASP A 99 -32.71 -4.04 10.29
CA ASP A 99 -33.62 -3.06 9.70
C ASP A 99 -33.05 -1.63 9.69
N ALA A 100 -31.73 -1.49 9.85
CA ALA A 100 -31.08 -0.19 9.83
C ALA A 100 -31.39 0.56 8.53
N LYS A 101 -31.92 1.79 8.64
CA LYS A 101 -32.36 2.60 7.48
C LYS A 101 -31.26 2.84 6.44
N SER A 102 -29.99 2.84 6.85
CA SER A 102 -28.84 2.99 5.96
C SER A 102 -28.67 1.82 5.00
N LEU A 103 -29.17 0.61 5.33
CA LEU A 103 -29.11 -0.56 4.45
C LEU A 103 -30.05 -0.45 3.24
N ARG A 104 -31.10 0.38 3.32
CA ARG A 104 -32.10 0.55 2.25
C ARG A 104 -31.50 0.98 0.91
N ARG A 105 -30.31 1.61 0.91
CA ARG A 105 -29.59 1.99 -0.31
C ARG A 105 -29.14 0.79 -1.16
N PHE A 106 -29.12 -0.40 -0.56
CA PHE A 106 -28.74 -1.65 -1.22
C PHE A 106 -29.95 -2.59 -1.45
N GLU A 107 -31.18 -2.14 -1.14
CA GLU A 107 -32.43 -2.86 -1.44
C GLU A 107 -32.83 -2.64 -2.91
N ASN A 108 -31.99 -3.12 -3.82
CA ASN A 108 -32.21 -3.01 -5.25
C ASN A 108 -31.52 -4.18 -5.98
N THR A 109 -31.80 -4.29 -7.27
CA THR A 109 -31.30 -5.37 -8.13
C THR A 109 -29.95 -5.05 -8.78
N ASN A 110 -29.35 -3.88 -8.52
CA ASN A 110 -28.04 -3.51 -9.04
C ASN A 110 -26.95 -4.44 -8.49
N PHE A 111 -25.85 -4.57 -9.22
CA PHE A 111 -24.67 -5.28 -8.72
C PHE A 111 -24.09 -4.57 -7.49
N PHE A 112 -23.67 -5.36 -6.52
CA PHE A 112 -23.24 -4.87 -5.22
C PHE A 112 -22.03 -3.93 -5.31
N VAL A 113 -21.01 -4.29 -6.09
CA VAL A 113 -19.80 -3.46 -6.26
C VAL A 113 -20.13 -2.15 -6.98
N ASP A 114 -20.99 -2.18 -8.00
CA ASP A 114 -21.43 -0.95 -8.69
C ASP A 114 -22.18 -0.02 -7.73
N GLN A 115 -23.10 -0.58 -6.95
CA GLN A 115 -23.84 0.18 -5.93
C GLN A 115 -22.89 0.73 -4.86
N PHE A 116 -21.96 -0.09 -4.36
CA PHE A 116 -20.94 0.30 -3.39
C PHE A 116 -20.11 1.47 -3.90
N CYS A 117 -19.61 1.38 -5.12
CA CYS A 117 -18.72 2.37 -5.72
C CYS A 117 -19.47 3.61 -6.25
N SER A 118 -20.79 3.58 -6.38
CA SER A 118 -21.60 4.76 -6.74
C SER A 118 -21.88 5.72 -5.57
N LEU A 119 -21.62 5.27 -4.33
CA LEU A 119 -21.96 6.00 -3.11
C LEU A 119 -20.71 6.62 -2.48
N SER A 120 -20.89 7.82 -1.91
CA SER A 120 -19.90 8.39 -1.00
C SER A 120 -19.94 7.66 0.33
N TRP A 121 -18.79 7.54 1.01
CA TRP A 121 -18.67 6.83 2.27
C TRP A 121 -18.08 7.75 3.34
N ARG A 122 -18.61 7.69 4.56
CA ARG A 122 -18.09 8.50 5.65
C ARG A 122 -16.75 7.94 6.11
N SER A 123 -15.72 8.79 6.08
CA SER A 123 -14.34 8.43 6.43
C SER A 123 -13.70 7.39 5.50
N ILE A 124 -14.19 7.22 4.27
CA ILE A 124 -13.52 6.43 3.23
C ILE A 124 -13.33 7.34 2.01
N PRO A 125 -12.09 7.64 1.60
CA PRO A 125 -11.82 8.51 0.45
C PRO A 125 -12.28 7.90 -0.86
N LEU A 126 -12.51 8.75 -1.86
CA LEU A 126 -12.94 8.33 -3.21
C LEU A 126 -11.87 7.54 -3.97
N ALA A 127 -10.60 7.63 -3.54
CA ALA A 127 -9.53 6.75 -4.00
C ALA A 127 -9.86 5.25 -3.79
N VAL A 128 -10.59 4.90 -2.73
CA VAL A 128 -10.95 3.51 -2.44
C VAL A 128 -11.92 2.92 -3.48
N PRO A 129 -13.13 3.47 -3.70
CA PRO A 129 -14.02 2.97 -4.74
C PRO A 129 -13.40 3.07 -6.14
N LYS A 130 -12.58 4.10 -6.41
CA LYS A 130 -11.83 4.20 -7.66
C LYS A 130 -10.86 3.02 -7.85
N SER A 131 -10.06 2.67 -6.83
CA SER A 131 -9.18 1.50 -6.86
C SER A 131 -9.93 0.19 -7.03
N ILE A 132 -11.07 0.01 -6.37
CA ILE A 132 -11.92 -1.18 -6.50
C ILE A 132 -12.40 -1.36 -7.95
N ILE A 133 -12.88 -0.30 -8.60
CA ILE A 133 -13.30 -0.36 -10.01
C ILE A 133 -12.12 -0.66 -10.92
N ARG A 134 -11.00 0.04 -10.74
CA ARG A 134 -9.81 -0.16 -11.59
C ARG A 134 -9.21 -1.55 -11.42
N TRP A 135 -9.30 -2.12 -10.23
CA TRP A 135 -8.90 -3.51 -9.98
C TRP A 135 -9.85 -4.50 -10.64
N ARG A 136 -11.16 -4.31 -10.51
CA ARG A 136 -12.17 -5.11 -11.20
C ARG A 136 -11.95 -5.13 -12.71
N ASP A 137 -11.68 -3.96 -13.28
CA ASP A 137 -11.46 -3.78 -14.71
C ASP A 137 -10.04 -4.21 -15.14
N GLN A 138 -9.26 -4.83 -14.25
CA GLN A 138 -7.89 -5.33 -14.47
C GLN A 138 -6.89 -4.24 -14.93
N VAL A 139 -7.20 -2.97 -14.65
CA VAL A 139 -6.30 -1.84 -14.89
C VAL A 139 -5.28 -1.71 -13.76
N TYR A 140 -5.71 -1.96 -12.52
CA TYR A 140 -4.81 -2.02 -11.37
C TYR A 140 -4.48 -3.50 -11.08
N PRO A 141 -3.23 -3.96 -11.29
CA PRO A 141 -2.79 -5.32 -11.00
C PRO A 141 -2.62 -5.52 -9.49
N LEU A 142 -3.74 -5.58 -8.77
CA LEU A 142 -3.77 -5.80 -7.33
C LEU A 142 -3.92 -7.29 -7.01
N GLU A 143 -3.26 -7.72 -5.94
CA GLU A 143 -3.33 -9.09 -5.41
C GLU A 143 -3.87 -9.05 -3.99
N LEU A 144 -4.92 -9.83 -3.72
CA LEU A 144 -5.51 -9.93 -2.39
C LEU A 144 -4.70 -10.91 -1.53
N LEU A 145 -4.21 -10.45 -0.39
CA LEU A 145 -3.50 -11.28 0.58
C LEU A 145 -4.29 -11.34 1.89
N VAL A 146 -4.46 -12.55 2.43
CA VAL A 146 -5.12 -12.78 3.73
C VAL A 146 -4.13 -12.95 4.89
N THR A 147 -2.85 -12.85 4.59
CA THR A 147 -1.73 -12.83 5.54
C THR A 147 -0.85 -11.63 5.23
N LEU A 148 -0.12 -11.14 6.23
CA LEU A 148 0.82 -10.05 6.02
C LEU A 148 2.04 -10.59 5.25
N PRO A 149 2.35 -10.05 4.06
CA PRO A 149 3.50 -10.49 3.30
C PRO A 149 4.81 -10.07 3.99
N LEU A 150 5.85 -10.85 3.77
CA LEU A 150 7.21 -10.48 4.14
C LEU A 150 7.70 -9.30 3.26
N PRO A 151 8.62 -8.45 3.76
CA PRO A 151 9.18 -7.34 2.98
C PRO A 151 9.76 -7.76 1.63
N GLU A 152 10.38 -8.94 1.56
CA GLU A 152 10.91 -9.56 0.33
C GLU A 152 9.80 -9.84 -0.69
N GLU A 153 8.65 -10.34 -0.23
CA GLU A 153 7.49 -10.65 -1.06
C GLU A 153 6.86 -9.37 -1.58
N VAL A 154 6.74 -8.35 -0.73
CA VAL A 154 6.28 -7.01 -1.12
C VAL A 154 7.21 -6.44 -2.20
N LEU A 155 8.52 -6.44 -1.97
CA LEU A 155 9.48 -5.95 -2.94
C LEU A 155 9.41 -6.72 -4.28
N ALA A 156 9.22 -8.05 -4.23
CA ALA A 156 9.07 -8.88 -5.41
C ALA A 156 7.82 -8.51 -6.22
N MET A 157 6.67 -8.29 -5.56
CA MET A 157 5.44 -7.82 -6.21
C MET A 157 5.63 -6.42 -6.83
N GLN A 158 6.21 -5.48 -6.07
CA GLN A 158 6.46 -4.11 -6.53
C GLN A 158 7.36 -4.07 -7.77
N ALA A 159 8.41 -4.89 -7.80
CA ALA A 159 9.31 -5.02 -8.94
C ALA A 159 8.63 -5.56 -10.22
N GLN A 160 7.45 -6.18 -10.07
CA GLN A 160 6.61 -6.66 -11.16
C GLN A 160 5.47 -5.70 -11.51
N GLY A 161 5.42 -4.52 -10.87
CA GLY A 161 4.31 -3.57 -11.04
C GLY A 161 3.01 -3.99 -10.38
N ARG A 162 3.04 -4.97 -9.49
CA ARG A 162 1.89 -5.45 -8.73
C ARG A 162 1.85 -4.80 -7.34
N ARG A 163 0.65 -4.71 -6.76
CA ARG A 163 0.43 -4.20 -5.40
C ARG A 163 -0.42 -5.17 -4.61
N CYS A 164 -0.09 -5.38 -3.34
CA CYS A 164 -0.91 -6.20 -2.46
C CYS A 164 -2.00 -5.37 -1.78
N ILE A 165 -3.16 -5.99 -1.57
CA ILE A 165 -4.22 -5.52 -0.68
C ILE A 165 -4.33 -6.52 0.45
N SER A 166 -4.10 -6.05 1.68
CA SER A 166 -4.07 -6.94 2.85
C SER A 166 -5.43 -6.96 3.54
N MET A 167 -6.06 -8.14 3.59
CA MET A 167 -7.36 -8.37 4.23
C MET A 167 -7.20 -9.38 5.36
N LEU A 168 -7.08 -8.90 6.60
CA LEU A 168 -6.93 -9.76 7.77
C LEU A 168 -8.28 -10.36 8.15
N ILE A 169 -8.40 -11.69 8.01
CA ILE A 169 -9.67 -12.41 8.19
C ILE A 169 -9.74 -13.25 9.46
N GLU A 170 -8.60 -13.55 10.07
CA GLU A 170 -8.57 -14.35 11.29
C GLU A 170 -9.17 -13.57 12.45
N LYS A 171 -9.98 -14.24 13.26
CA LYS A 171 -10.73 -13.60 14.35
C LYS A 171 -9.80 -12.86 15.31
N GLU A 172 -8.68 -13.48 15.66
CA GLU A 172 -7.68 -12.91 16.55
C GLU A 172 -7.04 -11.65 15.96
N GLN A 173 -6.82 -11.61 14.64
CA GLN A 173 -6.30 -10.43 13.95
C GLN A 173 -7.35 -9.31 13.92
N ILE A 174 -8.61 -9.62 13.58
CA ILE A 174 -9.71 -8.65 13.58
C ILE A 174 -9.86 -7.96 14.95
N LEU A 175 -9.65 -8.71 16.04
CA LEU A 175 -9.82 -8.21 17.41
C LEU A 175 -8.65 -7.38 17.92
N ASN A 176 -7.43 -7.68 17.48
CA ASN A 176 -6.21 -7.17 18.13
C ASN A 176 -5.29 -6.37 17.21
N PHE A 177 -5.50 -6.41 15.89
CA PHE A 177 -4.60 -5.76 14.95
C PHE A 177 -4.72 -4.23 15.03
N VAL A 178 -3.63 -3.59 15.44
CA VAL A 178 -3.44 -2.14 15.39
C VAL A 178 -2.00 -1.86 14.97
N GLU A 179 -1.82 -1.33 13.76
CA GLU A 179 -0.51 -0.99 13.19
C GLU A 179 -0.48 0.49 12.80
N GLU A 180 0.52 1.25 13.26
CA GLU A 180 0.63 2.71 13.01
C GLU A 180 -0.67 3.50 13.24
N GLY A 181 -1.46 3.09 14.22
CA GLY A 181 -2.75 3.70 14.51
C GLY A 181 -3.86 3.35 13.52
N ARG A 182 -3.78 2.17 12.88
CA ARG A 182 -4.79 1.66 11.94
C ARG A 182 -5.23 0.27 12.38
N ASP A 183 -6.55 0.12 12.49
CA ASP A 183 -7.18 -1.20 12.61
C ASP A 183 -7.32 -1.89 11.25
N VAL A 184 -7.94 -3.07 11.23
CA VAL A 184 -8.09 -3.88 10.03
C VAL A 184 -8.87 -3.21 8.87
N LEU A 185 -9.79 -2.28 9.14
CA LEU A 185 -10.43 -1.49 8.07
C LEU A 185 -9.49 -0.40 7.59
N GLY A 186 -8.82 0.28 8.52
CA GLY A 186 -7.85 1.32 8.18
C GLY A 186 -6.70 0.79 7.33
N PHE A 187 -6.29 -0.45 7.57
CA PHE A 187 -5.22 -1.12 6.83
C PHE A 187 -5.60 -1.39 5.37
N ILE A 188 -6.74 -2.05 5.13
CA ILE A 188 -7.19 -2.32 3.75
C ILE A 188 -7.54 -1.05 2.97
N VAL A 189 -8.11 -0.04 3.65
CA VAL A 189 -8.37 1.28 3.06
C VAL A 189 -7.07 1.98 2.67
N HIS A 190 -6.04 1.88 3.51
CA HIS A 190 -4.72 2.44 3.23
C HIS A 190 -4.09 1.80 1.99
N ASP A 191 -4.11 0.47 1.87
CA ASP A 191 -3.56 -0.22 0.71
C ASP A 191 -4.25 0.21 -0.60
N LEU A 192 -5.59 0.33 -0.59
CA LEU A 192 -6.35 0.80 -1.75
C LEU A 192 -6.08 2.26 -2.11
N ILE A 193 -5.85 3.13 -1.12
CA ILE A 193 -5.47 4.54 -1.37
C ILE A 193 -4.10 4.59 -2.06
N HIS A 194 -3.15 3.76 -1.63
CA HIS A 194 -1.82 3.74 -2.23
C HIS A 194 -1.80 3.12 -3.61
N ALA A 195 -2.63 2.11 -3.85
CA ALA A 195 -2.88 1.64 -5.20
C ALA A 195 -3.32 2.79 -6.12
N ASP A 196 -4.31 3.61 -5.70
CA ASP A 196 -4.78 4.74 -6.53
C ASP A 196 -3.66 5.75 -6.79
N HIS A 197 -2.93 6.15 -5.75
CA HIS A 197 -1.83 7.11 -5.90
C HIS A 197 -0.70 6.58 -6.79
N PHE A 198 -0.36 5.31 -6.65
CA PHE A 198 0.69 4.67 -7.44
C PHE A 198 0.30 4.61 -8.92
N PHE A 199 -0.88 4.10 -9.23
CA PHE A 199 -1.31 3.91 -10.63
C PHE A 199 -1.91 5.17 -11.28
N ALA A 200 -2.13 6.26 -10.53
CA ALA A 200 -2.61 7.52 -11.09
C ALA A 200 -1.59 8.20 -12.02
N ASP A 201 -0.29 7.91 -11.86
CA ASP A 201 0.80 8.48 -12.65
C ASP A 201 1.68 7.35 -13.22
N PRO A 202 1.48 6.94 -14.48
CA PRO A 202 2.21 5.82 -15.09
C PRO A 202 3.72 6.01 -15.14
N GLU A 203 4.21 7.25 -15.28
CA GLU A 203 5.64 7.54 -15.32
C GLU A 203 6.27 7.32 -13.94
N LYS A 204 5.63 7.84 -12.88
CA LYS A 204 6.06 7.58 -11.50
C LYS A 204 5.97 6.11 -11.14
N ALA A 205 4.90 5.43 -11.56
CA ALA A 205 4.74 4.00 -11.32
C ALA A 205 5.91 3.21 -11.93
N ARG A 206 6.22 3.47 -13.22
CA ARG A 206 7.35 2.83 -13.92
C ARG A 206 8.67 3.09 -13.21
N ALA A 207 8.92 4.34 -12.83
CA ALA A 207 10.14 4.74 -12.13
C ALA A 207 10.32 3.98 -10.79
N GLN A 208 9.25 3.82 -10.01
CA GLN A 208 9.30 3.06 -8.76
C GLN A 208 9.42 1.55 -8.99
N ILE A 209 8.82 0.99 -10.04
CA ILE A 209 9.01 -0.42 -10.43
C ILE A 209 10.48 -0.70 -10.72
N GLU A 210 11.11 0.14 -11.53
CA GLU A 210 12.53 -0.01 -11.86
C GLU A 210 13.42 0.16 -10.63
N PHE A 211 13.11 1.12 -9.76
CA PHE A 211 13.79 1.24 -8.46
C PHE A 211 13.69 -0.07 -7.66
N CYS A 212 12.50 -0.66 -7.55
CA CYS A 212 12.29 -1.91 -6.82
C CYS A 212 13.07 -3.08 -7.45
N LYS A 213 13.12 -3.18 -8.79
CA LYS A 213 13.93 -4.20 -9.48
C LYS A 213 15.41 -4.09 -9.12
N ARG A 214 15.96 -2.88 -9.11
CA ARG A 214 17.38 -2.64 -8.74
C ARG A 214 17.62 -2.87 -7.24
N LEU A 215 16.67 -2.49 -6.39
CA LEU A 215 16.76 -2.78 -4.95
C LEU A 215 16.79 -4.29 -4.67
N ARG A 216 16.06 -5.11 -5.44
CA ARG A 216 16.16 -6.60 -5.33
C ARG A 216 17.56 -7.11 -5.65
N VAL A 217 18.22 -6.52 -6.64
CA VAL A 217 19.61 -6.86 -6.97
C VAL A 217 20.53 -6.48 -5.81
N ILE A 218 20.41 -5.28 -5.25
CA ILE A 218 21.20 -4.87 -4.07
C ILE A 218 20.96 -5.78 -2.88
N ALA A 219 19.70 -6.15 -2.61
CA ALA A 219 19.36 -7.02 -1.51
C ALA A 219 20.13 -8.34 -1.59
N SER A 220 20.47 -8.82 -2.80
CA SER A 220 21.26 -10.05 -2.99
C SER A 220 22.77 -9.89 -2.76
N PHE A 221 23.28 -8.68 -2.56
CA PHE A 221 24.72 -8.46 -2.37
C PHE A 221 25.18 -9.03 -1.02
N SER A 222 26.33 -9.70 -1.02
CA SER A 222 26.89 -10.34 0.17
C SER A 222 27.14 -9.36 1.32
N SER A 223 27.57 -8.13 0.99
CA SER A 223 27.74 -7.04 1.95
C SER A 223 26.43 -6.66 2.63
N ILE A 224 25.33 -6.56 1.87
CA ILE A 224 24.01 -6.25 2.41
C ILE A 224 23.48 -7.41 3.26
N GLN A 225 23.62 -8.65 2.79
CA GLN A 225 23.22 -9.84 3.56
C GLN A 225 23.95 -9.90 4.91
N GLN A 226 25.27 -9.64 4.94
CA GLN A 226 26.01 -9.56 6.20
C GLN A 226 25.54 -8.43 7.12
N MET A 227 25.13 -7.29 6.58
CA MET A 227 24.56 -6.19 7.39
C MET A 227 23.20 -6.57 7.99
N LEU A 228 22.34 -7.24 7.22
CA LEU A 228 21.03 -7.74 7.68
C LEU A 228 21.16 -8.77 8.82
N GLU A 229 22.19 -9.61 8.77
CA GLU A 229 22.48 -10.61 9.80
C GLU A 229 23.06 -9.99 11.09
N LYS A 230 23.93 -8.98 10.96
CA LYS A 230 24.73 -8.45 12.08
C LYS A 230 24.08 -7.26 12.82
N ASP A 231 23.20 -6.50 12.17
CA ASP A 231 22.60 -5.30 12.75
C ASP A 231 21.06 -5.33 12.63
N ASP A 232 20.38 -5.57 13.75
CA ASP A 232 18.92 -5.62 13.82
C ASP A 232 18.25 -4.28 13.46
N SER A 233 18.91 -3.15 13.72
CA SER A 233 18.38 -1.84 13.33
C SER A 233 18.49 -1.64 11.82
N PHE A 234 19.62 -2.01 11.22
CA PHE A 234 19.77 -2.05 9.77
C PHE A 234 18.73 -2.96 9.13
N ARG A 235 18.52 -4.17 9.67
CA ARG A 235 17.52 -5.12 9.16
C ARG A 235 16.13 -4.51 9.14
N ARG A 236 15.67 -3.91 10.25
CA ARG A 236 14.36 -3.26 10.34
C ARG A 236 14.21 -2.10 9.36
N GLU A 237 15.22 -1.22 9.29
CA GLU A 237 15.21 -0.06 8.39
C GLU A 237 15.21 -0.47 6.91
N PHE A 238 16.01 -1.48 6.55
CA PHE A 238 16.07 -2.00 5.19
C PHE A 238 14.77 -2.73 4.80
N HIS A 239 14.20 -3.53 5.71
CA HIS A 239 12.89 -4.15 5.50
C HIS A 239 11.78 -3.11 5.32
N TYR A 240 11.82 -2.01 6.09
CA TYR A 240 10.91 -0.89 5.89
C TYR A 240 11.02 -0.33 4.46
N LEU A 241 12.25 -0.07 3.97
CA LEU A 241 12.48 0.37 2.60
C LEU A 241 11.93 -0.61 1.55
N MET A 242 12.10 -1.92 1.76
CA MET A 242 11.61 -2.95 0.86
C MET A 242 10.07 -3.01 0.78
N SER A 243 9.41 -2.69 1.89
CA SER A 243 7.95 -2.69 2.03
C SER A 243 7.27 -1.36 1.71
N ASP A 244 8.01 -0.27 1.49
CA ASP A 244 7.44 1.06 1.28
C ASP A 244 6.72 1.17 -0.07
N MET A 245 5.38 1.21 -0.01
CA MET A 245 4.52 1.31 -1.18
C MET A 245 4.26 2.74 -1.67
N ASN A 246 4.67 3.76 -0.92
CA ASN A 246 4.09 5.10 -0.97
C ASN A 246 5.05 6.15 -1.52
N SER A 247 6.33 5.84 -1.52
CA SER A 247 7.39 6.80 -1.78
C SER A 247 7.75 6.94 -3.26
N VAL A 248 8.17 8.15 -3.61
CA VAL A 248 8.76 8.43 -4.93
C VAL A 248 10.22 7.96 -4.99
N PRO A 249 10.74 7.57 -6.17
CA PRO A 249 12.09 7.00 -6.31
C PRO A 249 13.21 7.82 -5.67
N LEU A 250 13.18 9.16 -5.79
CA LEU A 250 14.20 10.02 -5.17
C LEU A 250 14.17 9.94 -3.64
N HIS A 251 12.98 9.80 -3.05
CA HIS A 251 12.85 9.60 -1.61
C HIS A 251 13.41 8.23 -1.21
N LEU A 252 13.05 7.17 -1.94
CA LEU A 252 13.57 5.83 -1.71
C LEU A 252 15.10 5.78 -1.79
N LEU A 253 15.72 6.48 -2.75
CA LEU A 253 17.18 6.59 -2.85
C LEU A 253 17.80 7.31 -1.65
N LYS A 254 17.19 8.42 -1.19
CA LYS A 254 17.62 9.13 0.02
C LYS A 254 17.53 8.24 1.25
N THR A 255 16.45 7.48 1.38
CA THR A 255 16.23 6.53 2.46
C THR A 255 17.27 5.42 2.42
N LEU A 256 17.49 4.78 1.28
CA LEU A 256 18.55 3.77 1.10
C LEU A 256 19.91 4.30 1.58
N LYS A 257 20.31 5.48 1.13
CA LYS A 257 21.58 6.08 1.56
C LYS A 257 21.63 6.34 3.07
N ALA A 258 20.54 6.84 3.65
CA ALA A 258 20.46 7.10 5.09
C ALA A 258 20.61 5.82 5.91
N ILE A 259 20.00 4.71 5.46
CA ILE A 259 20.09 3.39 6.11
C ILE A 259 21.54 2.88 6.08
N LEU A 260 22.17 2.92 4.91
CA LEU A 260 23.56 2.49 4.75
C LEU A 260 24.51 3.35 5.59
N LEU A 261 24.31 4.66 5.61
CA LEU A 261 25.10 5.58 6.43
C LEU A 261 24.88 5.31 7.93
N GLY A 262 23.65 5.06 8.34
CA GLY A 262 23.29 4.71 9.71
C GLY A 262 24.01 3.47 10.21
N PHE A 263 24.17 2.44 9.37
CA PHE A 263 24.97 1.26 9.70
C PHE A 263 26.42 1.63 10.06
N TYR A 264 27.10 2.39 9.19
CA TYR A 264 28.50 2.80 9.43
C TYR A 264 28.66 3.64 10.70
N LYS A 265 27.73 4.56 10.96
CA LYS A 265 27.74 5.39 12.17
C LYS A 265 27.54 4.55 13.43
N ARG A 266 26.62 3.58 13.41
CA ARG A 266 26.39 2.68 14.55
C ARG A 266 27.60 1.82 14.89
N GLN A 267 28.35 1.33 13.89
CA GLN A 267 29.59 0.58 14.12
C GLN A 267 30.68 1.41 14.84
N LEU A 268 30.58 2.74 14.77
CA LEU A 268 31.51 3.68 15.41
C LEU A 268 30.92 4.36 16.66
N HIS A 269 29.70 3.99 17.07
CA HIS A 269 28.95 4.65 18.14
C HIS A 269 28.79 6.17 17.93
N LEU A 270 28.55 6.59 16.68
CA LEU A 270 28.29 7.97 16.31
C LEU A 270 26.80 8.26 16.20
N GLU A 271 26.40 9.49 16.52
CA GLU A 271 25.03 9.97 16.31
C GLU A 271 24.80 10.28 14.83
N MET A 272 23.53 10.30 14.41
CA MET A 272 23.19 10.59 13.00
C MET A 272 23.61 11.99 12.53
N ALA A 273 23.79 12.94 13.45
CA ALA A 273 24.29 14.29 13.14
C ALA A 273 25.81 14.35 12.97
N ASP A 274 26.56 13.37 13.50
CA ASP A 274 28.01 13.40 13.50
C ASP A 274 28.59 13.04 12.14
N SER A 275 29.72 13.64 11.78
CA SER A 275 30.45 13.28 10.56
C SER A 275 31.19 11.95 10.74
N LEU A 276 31.31 11.17 9.66
CA LEU A 276 32.19 10.00 9.66
C LEU A 276 33.67 10.44 9.71
N PRO A 277 34.57 9.65 10.33
CA PRO A 277 36.00 9.84 10.17
C PRO A 277 36.40 9.73 8.68
N PRO A 278 37.38 10.52 8.18
CA PRO A 278 37.69 10.58 6.75
C PRO A 278 37.93 9.23 6.07
N ALA A 279 38.71 8.34 6.70
CA ALA A 279 38.98 7.01 6.16
C ALA A 279 37.71 6.13 6.04
N VAL A 280 36.73 6.32 6.93
CA VAL A 280 35.46 5.61 6.91
C VAL A 280 34.50 6.25 5.91
N GLU A 281 34.54 7.57 5.76
CA GLU A 281 33.80 8.30 4.74
C GLU A 281 34.23 7.89 3.32
N ASP A 282 35.53 7.73 3.08
CA ASP A 282 36.06 7.21 1.82
C ASP A 282 35.57 5.78 1.54
N SER A 283 35.63 4.92 2.57
CA SER A 283 35.12 3.54 2.47
C SER A 283 33.62 3.49 2.17
N PHE A 284 32.82 4.30 2.88
CA PHE A 284 31.39 4.43 2.64
C PHE A 284 31.10 4.97 1.24
N THR A 285 31.85 5.96 0.77
CA THR A 285 31.67 6.56 -0.55
C THR A 285 31.94 5.57 -1.67
N HIS A 286 32.99 4.74 -1.53
CA HIS A 286 33.29 3.65 -2.45
C HIS A 286 32.18 2.60 -2.43
N PHE A 287 31.82 2.11 -1.24
CA PHE A 287 30.74 1.14 -1.06
C PHE A 287 29.40 1.64 -1.64
N PHE A 288 29.03 2.88 -1.38
CA PHE A 288 27.80 3.45 -1.89
C PHE A 288 27.81 3.57 -3.42
N LYS A 289 28.96 3.87 -4.03
CA LYS A 289 29.10 3.84 -5.49
C LYS A 289 28.84 2.44 -6.05
N ASP A 290 29.35 1.40 -5.41
CA ASP A 290 29.12 0.01 -5.81
C ASP A 290 27.65 -0.39 -5.66
N ILE A 291 27.00 0.06 -4.59
CA ILE A 291 25.55 -0.14 -4.38
C ILE A 291 24.71 0.51 -5.48
N LEU A 292 25.15 1.65 -6.03
CA LEU A 292 24.46 2.36 -7.10
C LEU A 292 24.79 1.83 -8.50
N ALA A 293 25.76 0.93 -8.65
CA ALA A 293 26.15 0.36 -9.93
C ALA A 293 24.96 -0.20 -10.75
N PRO A 294 23.94 -0.86 -10.16
CA PRO A 294 22.78 -1.35 -10.90
C PRO A 294 21.98 -0.26 -11.61
N TRP A 295 22.08 1.02 -11.24
CA TRP A 295 21.36 2.11 -11.92
C TRP A 295 22.09 2.71 -13.11
N ASN A 296 23.36 2.36 -13.34
CA ASN A 296 24.17 2.90 -14.44
C ASN A 296 24.14 4.43 -14.53
N PHE A 297 24.26 5.11 -13.39
CA PHE A 297 24.29 6.57 -13.33
C PHE A 297 25.49 7.15 -14.07
N SER A 298 25.28 8.27 -14.77
CA SER A 298 26.38 9.09 -15.29
C SER A 298 27.24 9.63 -14.15
N GLU A 299 28.45 10.09 -14.46
CA GLU A 299 29.34 10.66 -13.44
C GLU A 299 28.68 11.81 -12.66
N GLN A 300 27.97 12.71 -13.35
CA GLN A 300 27.25 13.81 -12.71
C GLN A 300 26.12 13.32 -11.81
N GLN A 301 25.40 12.28 -12.21
CA GLN A 301 24.33 11.67 -11.42
C GLN A 301 24.88 10.95 -10.18
N LEU A 302 26.01 10.24 -10.31
CA LEU A 302 26.71 9.63 -9.17
C LEU A 302 27.16 10.69 -8.16
N ILE A 303 27.75 11.79 -8.64
CA ILE A 303 28.16 12.91 -7.79
C ILE A 303 26.95 13.54 -7.09
N ALA A 304 25.80 13.66 -7.77
CA ALA A 304 24.56 14.13 -7.16
C ALA A 304 24.04 13.15 -6.09
N ALA A 305 24.07 11.84 -6.35
CA ALA A 305 23.67 10.81 -5.38
C ALA A 305 24.59 10.81 -4.13
N GLN A 306 25.89 10.97 -4.34
CA GLN A 306 26.89 11.08 -3.27
C GLN A 306 26.72 12.34 -2.41
N ARG A 307 26.07 13.39 -2.92
CA ARG A 307 25.76 14.58 -2.12
C ARG A 307 24.42 14.50 -1.36
N LEU A 308 23.56 13.51 -1.64
CA LEU A 308 22.32 13.30 -0.87
C LEU A 308 22.60 13.17 0.63
N ASN A 309 21.75 13.76 1.47
CA ASN A 309 21.86 13.71 2.94
C ASN A 309 23.17 14.33 3.49
N THR A 310 23.81 15.23 2.74
CA THR A 310 25.01 15.96 3.15
C THR A 310 24.80 17.46 3.04
N ALA A 311 25.68 18.26 3.65
CA ALA A 311 25.69 19.71 3.49
C ALA A 311 26.02 20.16 2.05
N GLN A 312 26.63 19.29 1.23
CA GLN A 312 26.98 19.58 -0.16
C GLN A 312 25.82 19.35 -1.15
N TYR A 313 24.64 18.91 -0.69
CA TYR A 313 23.46 18.73 -1.54
C TYR A 313 23.01 20.07 -2.17
N LYS A 314 22.97 20.16 -3.50
CA LYS A 314 22.60 21.39 -4.22
C LYS A 314 21.10 21.59 -4.42
N GLY A 315 20.27 20.87 -3.66
CA GLY A 315 18.82 21.02 -3.73
C GLY A 315 18.27 20.62 -5.10
N ARG A 316 17.76 21.60 -5.84
CA ARG A 316 17.02 21.39 -7.10
C ARG A 316 17.87 20.78 -8.20
N GLU A 317 19.12 21.23 -8.39
CA GLU A 317 20.02 20.73 -9.44
C GLU A 317 20.25 19.21 -9.31
N ASP A 318 20.65 18.77 -8.12
CA ASP A 318 20.86 17.35 -7.84
C ASP A 318 19.54 16.56 -7.90
N GLY A 319 18.43 17.19 -7.45
CA GLY A 319 17.11 16.59 -7.51
C GLY A 319 16.64 16.32 -8.94
N GLU A 320 16.85 17.26 -9.86
CA GLU A 320 16.49 17.12 -11.27
C GLU A 320 17.36 16.05 -11.97
N LEU A 321 18.67 16.06 -11.75
CA LEU A 321 19.58 15.04 -12.28
C LEU A 321 19.18 13.62 -11.86
N LEU A 322 18.90 13.44 -10.57
CA LEU A 322 18.50 12.14 -10.03
C LEU A 322 17.07 11.77 -10.42
N HIS A 323 16.16 12.73 -10.50
CA HIS A 323 14.81 12.46 -10.98
C HIS A 323 14.83 11.98 -12.44
N GLN A 324 15.66 12.59 -13.30
CA GLN A 324 15.86 12.14 -14.67
C GLN A 324 16.49 10.74 -14.72
N ALA A 325 17.50 10.48 -13.89
CA ALA A 325 18.14 9.16 -13.83
C ALA A 325 17.17 8.06 -13.39
N LEU A 326 16.32 8.37 -12.41
CA LEU A 326 15.37 7.45 -11.80
C LEU A 326 14.04 7.34 -12.54
N SER A 327 13.74 8.24 -13.48
CA SER A 327 12.47 8.24 -14.23
C SER A 327 12.64 8.06 -15.74
N THR A 328 13.72 8.56 -16.34
CA THR A 328 13.81 8.83 -17.78
C THR A 328 14.85 7.98 -18.53
N ASN A 329 15.91 7.49 -17.86
CA ASN A 329 16.94 6.65 -18.51
C ASN A 329 16.42 5.30 -19.05
N PHE A 330 15.15 4.98 -18.85
CA PHE A 330 14.54 3.70 -19.24
C PHE A 330 13.96 3.69 -20.66
N HIS A 331 14.13 4.76 -21.43
CA HIS A 331 13.72 4.79 -22.83
C HIS A 331 14.73 4.20 -23.82
N ASP A 332 15.98 3.91 -23.40
CA ASP A 332 17.05 3.51 -24.32
C ASP A 332 17.54 2.05 -24.23
N GLU A 333 17.11 1.24 -23.26
CA GLU A 333 17.69 -0.12 -23.08
C GLU A 333 16.82 -1.29 -23.58
N THR A 334 15.59 -1.07 -24.06
CA THR A 334 14.79 -2.15 -24.70
C THR A 334 15.18 -2.44 -26.16
N ALA A 335 16.32 -1.93 -26.63
CA ALA A 335 16.86 -2.29 -27.94
C ALA A 335 17.97 -3.36 -27.88
N ASN A 336 18.48 -3.77 -26.71
CA ASN A 336 19.70 -4.59 -26.66
C ASN A 336 19.80 -5.66 -25.56
N LEU A 337 18.69 -6.23 -25.09
CA LEU A 337 18.75 -7.49 -24.35
C LEU A 337 17.58 -8.40 -24.78
N CYS A 338 17.91 -9.38 -25.62
CA CYS A 338 17.10 -10.54 -25.99
C CYS A 338 16.73 -11.40 -24.77
#